data_AF-A0A3C1N028-F1
#
_entry.id   AF-A0A3C1N028-F1
#
_cell.length_a   1.000
_cell.length_b   1.000
_cell.length_c   1.000
_cell.angle_alpha   90.00
_cell.angle_beta   90.00
_cell.angle_gamma   90.00
#
_symmetry.space_group_name_H-M   'P 1'
#
loop_
_entity.id
_entity.type
_entity.pdbx_description
1 polymer ?
#
loop_
_entity_poly.entity_id
_entity_poly.type
_entity_poly.pdbx_seq_one_letter_code
_entity_poly.pdbx_strand_id
1 'polypeptide(L)' 'ALKYRNLRSNPFVFLRGTCHLFYDRLPRDRVLDRAPLTWICGDLHIENFGSYKGDNRLVYFDMND' A
#
# COMPACT_ATOMS: atom_id res chain seq x y z
N ALA A 1 21.31 0.29 9.78
CA ALA A 1 21.82 1.69 9.70
C ALA A 1 21.23 2.48 8.51
N LEU A 2 21.20 1.94 7.29
CA LEU A 2 20.76 2.65 6.07
C LEU A 2 19.31 3.16 6.12
N LYS A 3 18.35 2.32 6.54
CA LYS A 3 16.93 2.71 6.70
C LYS A 3 16.80 3.98 7.54
N TYR A 4 17.32 3.98 8.76
CA TYR A 4 17.23 5.12 9.68
C TYR A 4 17.95 6.38 9.17
N ARG A 5 18.99 6.23 8.33
CA ARG A 5 19.61 7.37 7.65
C ARG A 5 18.64 7.99 6.63
N ASN A 6 17.98 7.18 5.81
CA ASN A 6 17.00 7.65 4.84
C ASN A 6 15.75 8.23 5.52
N LEU A 7 15.28 7.63 6.62
CA LEU A 7 14.14 8.17 7.38
C LEU A 7 14.40 9.58 7.91
N ARG A 8 15.66 9.95 8.18
CA ARG A 8 16.02 11.28 8.68
C ARG A 8 16.13 12.34 7.59
N SER A 9 16.11 11.98 6.30
CA SER A 9 16.37 12.94 5.24
C SER A 9 15.18 13.84 4.92
N ASN A 10 13.95 13.38 5.15
CA ASN A 10 12.73 14.11 4.82
C ASN A 10 11.52 13.53 5.60
N PRO A 11 10.62 14.37 6.16
CA PRO A 11 9.36 13.93 6.77
C PRO A 11 8.52 12.99 5.89
N PHE A 12 8.47 13.21 4.58
CA PHE A 12 7.77 12.34 3.63
C PHE A 12 8.38 10.93 3.58
N VAL A 13 9.71 10.83 3.55
CA VAL A 13 10.41 9.53 3.59
C VAL A 13 10.22 8.85 4.94
N PHE A 14 10.19 9.62 6.03
CA PHE A 14 9.85 9.09 7.35
C PHE A 14 8.46 8.45 7.36
N LEU A 15 7.43 9.19 6.92
CA LEU A 15 6.05 8.71 6.82
C LEU A 15 5.96 7.43 6.00
N ARG A 16 6.50 7.43 4.77
CA ARG A 16 6.46 6.25 3.89
C ARG A 16 7.23 5.06 4.47
N GLY A 17 8.42 5.27 5.03
CA GLY A 17 9.27 4.21 5.56
C GLY A 17 8.86 3.67 6.94
N THR A 18 7.88 4.30 7.59
CA THR A 18 7.30 3.87 8.87
C THR A 18 5.85 3.38 8.78
N CYS A 19 5.35 3.10 7.57
CA CYS A 19 3.96 2.66 7.34
C CYS A 19 3.52 1.44 8.16
N HIS A 20 4.41 0.47 8.43
CA HIS A 20 4.15 -0.67 9.32
C HIS A 20 3.60 -0.27 10.70
N LEU A 21 4.00 0.88 11.25
CA LEU A 21 3.50 1.38 12.54
C LEU A 21 2.01 1.75 12.51
N PHE A 22 1.47 2.10 11.33
CA PHE A 22 0.04 2.30 11.15
C PHE A 22 -0.71 0.98 11.30
N TYR A 23 -0.24 -0.08 10.63
CA TYR A 23 -0.85 -1.41 10.70
C TYR A 23 -0.74 -2.03 12.11
N ASP A 24 0.37 -1.83 12.80
CA ASP A 24 0.54 -2.27 14.19
C ASP A 24 -0.45 -1.61 15.15
N ARG A 25 -0.92 -0.39 14.83
CA ARG A 25 -1.90 0.37 15.62
C ARG A 25 -3.33 0.22 15.13
N LEU A 26 -3.54 -0.41 13.98
CA LEU A 26 -4.87 -0.58 13.41
C LEU A 26 -5.73 -1.43 14.38
N PRO A 27 -6.91 -0.96 14.79
CA PRO A 27 -7.80 -1.75 15.63
C PRO A 27 -8.10 -3.09 14.94
N ARG A 28 -7.94 -4.19 15.68
CA ARG A 28 -8.34 -5.52 15.20
C ARG A 28 -9.87 -5.61 15.21
N ASP A 29 -10.48 -5.17 14.12
CA ASP A 29 -11.89 -5.38 13.85
C ASP A 29 -12.12 -6.81 13.36
N ARG A 30 -13.23 -7.43 13.80
CA ARG A 30 -13.63 -8.78 13.40
C ARG A 30 -13.76 -8.93 11.89
N VAL A 31 -13.99 -7.85 11.14
CA VAL A 31 -14.02 -7.88 9.68
C VAL A 31 -12.65 -8.28 9.10
N LEU A 32 -11.55 -7.84 9.71
CA LEU A 32 -10.19 -8.17 9.25
C LEU A 32 -9.80 -9.61 9.60
N ASP A 33 -10.27 -10.12 10.74
CA ASP A 33 -10.04 -11.52 11.14
C ASP A 33 -10.77 -12.53 10.23
N ARG A 34 -11.87 -12.11 9.61
CA ARG A 34 -12.67 -12.94 8.68
C ARG A 34 -12.25 -12.77 7.22
N ALA A 35 -11.46 -11.75 6.91
CA ALA A 35 -10.99 -11.51 5.56
C ALA A 35 -9.96 -12.59 5.15
N PRO A 36 -9.94 -13.01 3.88
CA PRO A 36 -8.89 -13.89 3.39
C PRO A 36 -7.53 -13.20 3.46
N LEU A 37 -6.48 -13.97 3.74
CA LEU A 37 -5.12 -13.45 3.68
C LEU A 37 -4.77 -13.10 2.23
N THR A 38 -4.48 -11.83 1.98
CA THR A 38 -4.13 -11.32 0.65
C THR A 38 -3.13 -10.18 0.76
N TRP A 39 -2.51 -9.82 -0.37
CA TRP A 39 -1.74 -8.60 -0.49
C TRP A 39 -2.65 -7.37 -0.47
N ILE A 40 -2.15 -6.27 0.12
CA ILE A 40 -2.83 -4.98 0.15
C ILE A 40 -2.00 -3.93 -0.61
N CYS A 41 -2.66 -2.97 -1.24
CA CYS A 41 -1.99 -1.77 -1.73
C CYS A 41 -1.74 -0.82 -0.56
N GLY A 42 -0.49 -0.37 -0.44
CA GLY A 42 -0.06 0.54 0.62
C GLY A 42 -0.41 2.01 0.37
N ASP A 43 -0.94 2.33 -0.82
CA ASP A 43 -1.26 3.68 -1.29
C ASP A 43 -2.66 3.73 -1.92
N LEU A 44 -3.63 3.03 -1.33
CA LEU A 44 -4.96 2.91 -1.94
C LEU A 44 -5.71 4.26 -1.94
N HIS A 45 -5.94 4.81 -3.13
CA HIS A 45 -6.85 5.93 -3.36
C HIS A 45 -7.64 5.75 -4.66
N ILE A 46 -8.72 6.51 -4.83
CA ILE A 46 -9.65 6.36 -5.97
C ILE A 46 -8.92 6.45 -7.32
N GLU A 47 -7.93 7.34 -7.41
CA GLU A 47 -7.16 7.54 -8.65
C GLU A 47 -6.26 6.34 -9.02
N ASN A 48 -6.05 5.37 -8.13
CA ASN A 48 -5.35 4.13 -8.48
C ASN A 48 -6.25 3.15 -9.24
N PHE A 49 -7.57 3.33 -9.24
CA PHE A 49 -8.45 2.51 -10.08
C PHE A 49 -8.52 3.08 -11.49
N GLY A 50 -8.29 2.24 -12.49
CA GLY A 50 -8.42 2.66 -13.87
C GLY A 50 -8.22 1.52 -14.85
N SER A 51 -7.94 1.87 -16.09
CA SER A 51 -7.68 0.88 -17.13
C SER A 51 -6.24 0.92 -17.60
N TYR A 52 -5.64 -0.25 -17.78
CA TYR A 52 -4.31 -0.39 -18.37
C TYR A 52 -4.29 -1.51 -19.42
N LYS A 53 -3.30 -1.46 -20.31
CA LYS A 53 -3.08 -2.48 -21.33
C LYS A 53 -2.10 -3.51 -20.76
N GLY A 54 -2.56 -4.74 -20.57
CA GLY A 54 -1.67 -5.81 -20.12
C GLY A 54 -0.73 -6.29 -21.23
N ASP A 55 0.27 -7.09 -20.87
CA ASP A 55 1.27 -7.62 -21.81
C ASP A 55 0.64 -8.48 -22.92
N ASN A 56 -0.48 -9.14 -22.62
CA ASN A 56 -1.29 -9.88 -23.60
C ASN A 56 -2.16 -8.97 -24.49
N ARG A 57 -1.98 -7.65 -24.41
CA ARG A 57 -2.65 -6.60 -25.19
C ARG A 57 -4.14 -6.44 -24.92
N LEU A 58 -4.66 -7.06 -23.87
CA LEU A 58 -6.02 -6.83 -23.41
C LEU A 58 -6.11 -5.57 -22.54
N VAL A 59 -7.31 -4.98 -22.51
CA VAL A 59 -7.64 -3.90 -21.58
C VAL A 59 -8.09 -4.53 -20.27
N TYR A 60 -7.44 -4.14 -19.19
CA TYR A 60 -7.83 -4.52 -17.83
C TYR A 60 -8.41 -3.30 -17.13
N PHE A 61 -9.37 -3.55 -16.23
CA PHE A 61 -9.80 -2.57 -15.26
C PHE A 61 -9.40 -3.11 -13.88
N ASP A 62 -8.45 -2.43 -13.24
CA ASP A 62 -7.91 -2.84 -11.94
C ASP A 62 -7.26 -1.65 -11.23
N MET A 63 -6.66 -1.92 -10.08
CA MET A 63 -5.74 -1.04 -9.38
C MET A 63 -4.39 -0.99 -10.11
N ASN A 64 -3.88 0.23 -10.34
CA ASN A 64 -2.75 0.54 -11.23
C ASN A 64 -1.43 0.87 -10.50
N ASP A 65 -1.36 0.67 -9.18
CA ASP A 65 -0.14 0.87 -8.37
C ASP A 65 0.72 -0.40 -8.29
#